data_AF-A0A368UD90-F1
#
_entry.id   AF-A0A368UD90-F1
#
_cell.length_a   1.000
_cell.length_b   1.000
_cell.length_c   1.000
_cell.angle_alpha   90.00
_cell.angle_beta   90.00
_cell.angle_gamma   90.00
#
_symmetry.space_group_name_H-M   'P 1'
#
loop_
_entity.id
_entity.type
_entity.pdbx_description
1 polymer ?
#
loop_
_entity_poly.entity_id
_entity_poly.type
_entity_poly.pdbx_seq_one_letter_code
_entity_poly.pdbx_strand_id
1 'polypeptide(L)'
;MPRSPFRTVWHLWIDPDFSRIESGELPAPWVDQTRLDFGQLRDLLSSALVHEGINLRVPNDIIDMVTCQSRIDEEGADARCQDLAKRLRLEARKQTGPVIDVGKVWANRQTLPDRREVPPPMVLPMVIETDDYEEMIHLRLDTLMRLGVVKEHPVARLFNAAAEGRSEIAADDQGESHVGVLPESLRLAFQDMFGIAFHPKVMLDTASTDPLPAWAKRYDIQ
;
A
#
# COMPACT_ATOMS: atom_id res chain seq x y z
N MET A 1 -28.70 3.34 -14.17
CA MET A 1 -27.85 4.02 -13.15
C MET A 1 -26.40 3.71 -13.50
N PRO A 2 -25.51 4.71 -13.57
CA PRO A 2 -24.08 4.42 -13.71
C PRO A 2 -23.64 3.55 -12.53
N ARG A 3 -22.89 2.48 -12.81
CA ARG A 3 -22.31 1.65 -11.75
C ARG A 3 -21.29 2.52 -11.01
N SER A 4 -21.33 2.50 -9.68
CA SER A 4 -20.21 3.03 -8.90
C SER A 4 -19.00 2.12 -9.14
N PRO A 5 -17.78 2.66 -9.31
CA PRO A 5 -16.60 1.84 -9.47
C PRO A 5 -16.37 0.99 -8.22
N PHE A 6 -15.80 -0.19 -8.44
CA PHE A 6 -15.28 -1.07 -7.40
C PHE A 6 -13.98 -0.48 -6.84
N ARG A 7 -13.87 -0.43 -5.51
CA ARG A 7 -12.72 0.17 -4.82
C ARG A 7 -12.00 -0.83 -3.96
N THR A 8 -10.68 -0.79 -4.04
CA THR A 8 -9.80 -1.45 -3.06
C THR A 8 -8.81 -0.44 -2.51
N VAL A 9 -8.37 -0.67 -1.29
CA VAL A 9 -7.30 0.07 -0.64
C VAL A 9 -6.12 -0.86 -0.52
N TRP A 10 -5.03 -0.47 -1.15
CA TRP A 10 -3.74 -1.12 -0.99
C TRP A 10 -2.88 -0.34 -0.02
N HIS A 11 -2.10 -1.06 0.75
CA HIS A 11 -1.08 -0.51 1.62
C HIS A 11 0.27 -0.91 1.03
N LEU A 12 1.06 0.09 0.64
CA LEU A 12 2.46 -0.10 0.28
C LEU A 12 3.30 0.11 1.53
N TRP A 13 3.84 -0.96 2.07
CA TRP A 13 4.76 -0.92 3.21
C TRP A 13 6.15 -0.62 2.71
N ILE A 14 6.72 0.46 3.22
CA ILE A 14 8.06 0.93 2.91
C ILE A 14 8.86 1.05 4.19
N ASP A 15 10.18 0.96 4.06
CA ASP A 15 11.09 0.81 5.19
C ASP A 15 12.11 1.97 5.18
N PRO A 16 11.87 3.04 5.94
CA PRO A 16 12.82 4.15 6.07
C PRO A 16 14.13 3.69 6.71
N ASP A 17 15.25 4.12 6.16
CA ASP A 17 16.58 3.76 6.62
C ASP A 17 17.06 4.72 7.72
N PHE A 18 16.99 4.26 8.96
CA PHE A 18 17.41 5.01 10.15
C PHE A 18 18.89 4.83 10.51
N SER A 19 19.69 4.05 9.77
CA SER A 19 21.06 3.69 10.14
C SER A 19 21.97 4.91 10.41
N ARG A 20 21.81 5.97 9.63
CA ARG A 20 22.55 7.24 9.78
C ARG A 20 22.10 8.08 10.96
N ILE A 21 20.85 7.89 11.40
CA ILE A 21 20.28 8.57 12.57
C ILE A 21 20.71 7.85 13.84
N GLU A 22 20.65 6.51 13.83
CA GLU A 22 21.10 5.66 14.95
C GLU A 22 22.61 5.80 15.21
N SER A 23 23.42 6.01 14.17
CA SER A 23 24.85 6.31 14.29
C SER A 23 25.15 7.77 14.70
N GLY A 24 24.14 8.63 14.79
CA GLY A 24 24.28 10.03 15.18
C GLY A 24 24.82 10.95 14.09
N GLU A 25 24.88 10.50 12.82
CA GLU A 25 25.31 11.33 11.70
C GLU A 25 24.25 12.34 11.25
N LEU A 26 22.96 11.98 11.42
CA LEU A 26 21.82 12.80 11.05
C LEU A 26 20.86 13.00 12.24
N PRO A 27 20.15 14.13 12.30
CA PRO A 27 19.09 14.32 13.29
C PRO A 27 17.88 13.42 12.98
N ALA A 28 17.02 13.22 13.98
CA ALA A 28 15.75 12.51 13.80
C ALA A 28 14.92 13.16 12.66
N PRO A 29 14.37 12.35 11.73
CA PRO A 29 13.71 12.83 10.54
C PRO A 29 12.29 13.27 10.88
N TRP A 30 11.90 14.43 10.35
CA TRP A 30 10.55 14.95 10.44
C TRP A 30 10.07 15.34 9.05
N VAL A 31 8.87 14.88 8.71
CA VAL A 31 8.20 15.19 7.45
C VAL A 31 7.15 16.27 7.72
N ASP A 32 7.32 17.43 7.08
CA ASP A 32 6.31 18.50 7.11
C ASP A 32 5.18 18.15 6.14
N GLN A 33 4.07 17.63 6.68
CA GLN A 33 2.92 17.21 5.88
C GLN A 33 2.28 18.37 5.12
N THR A 34 2.42 19.61 5.60
CA THR A 34 1.83 20.78 4.93
C THR A 34 2.57 21.16 3.65
N ARG A 35 3.78 20.63 3.46
CA ARG A 35 4.64 20.87 2.30
C ARG A 35 4.68 19.69 1.33
N LEU A 36 4.10 18.56 1.69
CA LEU A 36 4.03 17.39 0.82
C LEU A 36 3.04 17.63 -0.33
N ASP A 37 3.49 17.38 -1.56
CA ASP A 37 2.63 17.32 -2.73
C ASP A 37 2.08 15.90 -2.89
N PHE A 38 0.90 15.66 -2.32
CA PHE A 38 0.20 14.38 -2.45
C PHE A 38 -0.27 14.11 -3.89
N GLY A 39 -0.41 15.14 -4.73
CA GLY A 39 -0.68 14.96 -6.16
C GLY A 39 0.54 14.35 -6.86
N GLN A 40 1.73 14.87 -6.58
CA GLN A 40 2.98 14.30 -7.07
C GLN A 40 3.18 12.86 -6.57
N LEU A 41 2.87 12.57 -5.30
CA LEU A 41 2.93 11.21 -4.76
C LEU A 41 2.00 10.26 -5.53
N ARG A 42 0.77 10.71 -5.81
CA ARG A 42 -0.19 9.96 -6.61
C ARG A 42 0.37 9.65 -7.99
N ASP A 43 0.94 10.64 -8.66
CA ASP A 43 1.47 10.48 -10.03
C ASP A 43 2.66 9.52 -10.06
N LEU A 44 3.56 9.61 -9.07
CA LEU A 44 4.68 8.67 -8.91
C LEU A 44 4.18 7.24 -8.74
N LEU A 45 3.29 7.00 -7.79
CA LEU A 45 2.71 5.67 -7.54
C LEU A 45 1.94 5.17 -8.76
N SER A 46 1.17 6.05 -9.41
CA SER A 46 0.37 5.70 -10.58
C SER A 46 1.26 5.25 -11.74
N SER A 47 2.32 6.00 -12.05
CA SER A 47 3.23 5.68 -13.16
C SER A 47 3.98 4.37 -12.95
N ALA A 48 4.31 4.04 -11.72
CA ALA A 48 5.09 2.85 -11.40
C ALA A 48 4.21 1.59 -11.26
N LEU A 49 3.05 1.71 -10.62
CA LEU A 49 2.30 0.56 -10.13
C LEU A 49 1.08 0.19 -10.97
N VAL A 50 0.47 1.14 -11.68
CA VAL A 50 -0.76 0.87 -12.44
C VAL A 50 -0.58 1.16 -13.93
N HIS A 51 -1.37 0.50 -14.77
CA HIS A 51 -1.42 0.79 -16.19
C HIS A 51 -2.45 1.90 -16.50
N GLU A 52 -2.43 2.40 -17.74
CA GLU A 52 -3.39 3.42 -18.19
C GLU A 52 -4.85 2.94 -18.00
N GLY A 53 -5.74 3.89 -17.69
CA GLY A 53 -7.17 3.63 -17.48
C GLY A 53 -7.58 3.33 -16.03
N ILE A 54 -6.63 2.97 -15.16
CA ILE A 54 -6.88 2.75 -13.74
C ILE A 54 -6.83 4.05 -12.96
N ASN A 55 -7.82 4.28 -12.09
CA ASN A 55 -7.83 5.44 -11.22
C ASN A 55 -7.15 5.11 -9.87
N LEU A 56 -5.93 5.60 -9.66
CA LEU A 56 -5.24 5.57 -8.38
C LEU A 56 -5.40 6.91 -7.66
N ARG A 57 -5.79 6.87 -6.39
CA ARG A 57 -5.98 8.03 -5.54
C ARG A 57 -5.25 7.84 -4.21
N VAL A 58 -4.79 8.91 -3.59
CA VAL A 58 -4.06 8.86 -2.31
C VAL A 58 -4.72 9.75 -1.27
N PRO A 59 -4.61 9.46 0.04
CA PRO A 59 -4.99 10.41 1.08
C PRO A 59 -4.03 11.60 1.15
N ASN A 60 -4.49 12.73 1.70
CA ASN A 60 -3.67 13.88 2.09
C ASN A 60 -2.98 13.71 3.46
N ASP A 61 -2.70 12.47 3.85
CA ASP A 61 -2.02 12.13 5.11
C ASP A 61 -1.30 10.78 4.91
N ILE A 62 -0.27 10.53 5.70
CA ILE A 62 0.52 9.29 5.66
C ILE A 62 0.29 8.44 6.93
N ILE A 63 0.67 7.17 6.89
CA ILE A 63 0.70 6.32 8.08
C ILE A 63 2.16 6.17 8.49
N ASP A 64 2.52 6.86 9.57
CA ASP A 64 3.89 6.97 10.06
C ASP A 64 4.29 5.78 10.96
N MET A 65 5.60 5.70 11.22
CA MET A 65 6.18 4.66 12.07
C MET A 65 5.61 4.63 13.49
N VAL A 66 5.38 5.79 14.11
CA VAL A 66 4.86 5.84 15.48
C VAL A 66 3.45 5.29 15.55
N THR A 67 2.62 5.58 14.55
CA THR A 67 1.29 4.99 14.43
C THR A 67 1.33 3.48 14.24
N CYS A 68 2.23 2.97 13.39
CA CYS A 68 2.39 1.52 13.21
C CYS A 68 2.88 0.83 14.49
N GLN A 69 3.92 1.38 15.13
CA GLN A 69 4.51 0.82 16.34
C GLN A 69 3.52 0.81 17.51
N SER A 70 2.81 1.93 17.72
CA SER A 70 1.77 2.03 18.76
C SER A 70 0.70 0.95 18.63
N ARG A 71 0.37 0.54 17.40
CA ARG A 71 -0.64 -0.50 17.12
C ARG A 71 -0.08 -1.92 17.23
N ILE A 72 1.22 -2.09 17.05
CA ILE A 72 1.90 -3.36 17.35
C ILE A 72 1.93 -3.59 18.86
N ASP A 73 2.15 -2.53 19.63
CA ASP A 73 2.29 -2.60 21.09
C ASP A 73 0.94 -2.63 21.83
N GLU A 74 -0.14 -2.14 21.21
CA GLU A 74 -1.48 -2.13 21.80
C GLU A 74 -2.20 -3.48 21.60
N GLU A 75 -2.55 -4.13 22.71
CA GLU A 75 -3.24 -5.42 22.70
C GLU A 75 -4.62 -5.31 22.02
N GLY A 76 -4.80 -6.05 20.91
CA GLY A 76 -6.03 -6.07 20.14
C GLY A 76 -6.13 -5.00 19.04
N ALA A 77 -5.14 -4.12 18.90
CA ALA A 77 -5.05 -3.22 17.76
C ALA A 77 -4.58 -3.95 16.49
N ASP A 78 -5.11 -3.53 15.34
CA ASP A 78 -4.66 -4.06 14.05
C ASP A 78 -3.42 -3.29 13.60
N ALA A 79 -2.25 -3.94 13.72
CA ALA A 79 -0.97 -3.45 13.26
C ALA A 79 -0.98 -3.03 11.78
N ARG A 80 -1.87 -3.61 10.96
CA ARG A 80 -2.00 -3.27 9.52
C ARG A 80 -2.81 -2.02 9.24
N CYS A 81 -3.33 -1.35 10.27
CA CYS A 81 -4.11 -0.12 10.11
C CYS A 81 -5.36 -0.27 9.23
N GLN A 82 -6.05 -1.43 9.24
CA GLN A 82 -7.21 -1.64 8.36
C GLN A 82 -8.40 -0.73 8.65
N ASP A 83 -8.55 -0.18 9.86
CA ASP A 83 -9.57 0.82 10.17
C ASP A 83 -9.32 2.13 9.41
N LEU A 84 -8.07 2.58 9.30
CA LEU A 84 -7.67 3.73 8.48
C LEU A 84 -7.99 3.45 7.00
N ALA A 85 -7.64 2.25 6.51
CA ALA A 85 -7.94 1.80 5.15
C ALA A 85 -9.46 1.75 4.86
N LYS A 86 -10.24 1.16 5.76
CA LYS A 86 -11.71 1.10 5.66
C LYS A 86 -12.29 2.50 5.60
N ARG A 87 -11.76 3.43 6.39
CA ARG A 87 -12.26 4.80 6.40
C ARG A 87 -11.86 5.56 5.15
N LEU A 88 -10.64 5.40 4.67
CA LEU A 88 -10.17 5.93 3.39
C LEU A 88 -11.07 5.48 2.24
N ARG A 89 -11.40 4.18 2.17
CA ARG A 89 -12.33 3.64 1.16
C ARG A 89 -13.71 4.30 1.22
N LEU A 90 -14.23 4.56 2.42
CA LEU A 90 -15.51 5.22 2.61
C LEU A 90 -15.47 6.70 2.22
N GLU A 91 -14.37 7.41 2.45
CA GLU A 91 -14.20 8.80 2.01
C GLU A 91 -13.99 8.90 0.50
N ALA A 92 -13.29 7.95 -0.12
CA ALA A 92 -13.12 7.87 -1.57
C ALA A 92 -14.46 7.82 -2.33
N ARG A 93 -15.52 7.24 -1.72
CA ARG A 93 -16.87 7.23 -2.29
C ARG A 93 -17.55 8.59 -2.30
N LYS A 94 -17.12 9.53 -1.46
CA LYS A 94 -17.75 10.84 -1.26
C LYS A 94 -17.04 11.96 -2.01
N GLN A 95 -15.79 11.73 -2.39
CA GLN A 95 -14.90 12.71 -3.01
C GLN A 95 -14.49 12.22 -4.39
N THR A 96 -14.25 13.12 -5.33
CA THR A 96 -13.88 12.77 -6.72
C THR A 96 -12.46 13.19 -7.11
N GLY A 97 -11.76 13.94 -6.24
CA GLY A 97 -10.40 14.42 -6.51
C GLY A 97 -9.32 13.33 -6.43
N PRO A 98 -8.15 13.55 -7.06
CA PRO A 98 -7.04 12.59 -7.07
C PRO A 98 -6.43 12.40 -5.67
N VAL A 99 -6.57 13.39 -4.81
CA VAL A 99 -6.19 13.35 -3.40
C VAL A 99 -7.48 13.36 -2.57
N ILE A 100 -7.56 12.47 -1.58
CA ILE A 100 -8.72 12.28 -0.70
C ILE A 100 -8.42 12.97 0.63
N ASP A 101 -9.27 13.92 1.03
CA ASP A 101 -9.15 14.55 2.35
C ASP A 101 -9.59 13.57 3.45
N VAL A 102 -8.65 13.16 4.29
CA VAL A 102 -8.87 12.23 5.41
C VAL A 102 -8.63 12.86 6.78
N GLY A 103 -8.19 14.12 6.86
CA GLY A 103 -7.71 14.71 8.12
C GLY A 103 -8.72 14.59 9.26
N LYS A 104 -10.00 14.89 9.00
CA LYS A 104 -11.07 14.79 10.03
C LYS A 104 -11.35 13.35 10.47
N VAL A 105 -11.21 12.38 9.57
CA VAL A 105 -11.63 11.00 9.84
C VAL A 105 -10.49 10.14 10.41
N TRP A 106 -9.26 10.58 10.20
CA TRP A 106 -8.05 9.98 10.75
C TRP A 106 -7.56 10.65 12.05
N ALA A 107 -8.00 11.87 12.36
CA ALA A 107 -7.56 12.64 13.54
C ALA A 107 -7.49 11.86 14.86
N ASN A 108 -8.45 10.95 15.12
CA ASN A 108 -8.49 10.15 16.38
C ASN A 108 -8.01 8.71 16.19
N ARG A 109 -7.29 8.40 15.10
CA ARG A 109 -6.85 7.04 14.72
C ARG A 109 -5.35 6.94 14.42
N GLN A 110 -4.70 8.10 14.29
CA GLN A 110 -3.26 8.24 14.22
C GLN A 110 -2.74 8.51 15.63
N THR A 111 -1.52 8.08 15.93
CA THR A 111 -0.97 8.19 17.30
C THR A 111 -0.56 9.63 17.65
N LEU A 112 -0.06 10.39 16.67
CA LEU A 112 0.35 11.77 16.87
C LEU A 112 -0.84 12.74 16.73
N PRO A 113 -1.16 13.55 17.75
CA PRO A 113 -2.29 14.49 17.71
C PRO A 113 -2.02 15.70 16.81
N ASP A 114 -0.77 16.17 16.75
CA ASP A 114 -0.33 17.14 15.75
C ASP A 114 0.24 16.38 14.55
N ARG A 115 -0.34 16.63 13.37
CA ARG A 115 0.03 15.99 12.10
C ARG A 115 0.86 16.90 11.20
N ARG A 116 1.27 18.09 11.67
CA ARG A 116 2.10 19.00 10.88
C ARG A 116 3.48 18.41 10.61
N GLU A 117 4.14 17.93 11.65
CA GLU A 117 5.43 17.26 11.58
C GLU A 117 5.26 15.82 12.08
N VAL A 118 5.49 14.86 11.21
CA VAL A 118 5.37 13.44 11.53
C VAL A 118 6.66 12.69 11.19
N PRO A 119 6.92 11.55 11.83
CA PRO A 119 7.97 10.64 11.37
C PRO A 119 7.73 10.20 9.92
N PRO A 120 8.77 9.72 9.23
CA PRO A 120 8.64 9.16 7.89
C PRO A 120 7.55 8.08 7.80
N PRO A 121 6.91 7.96 6.61
CA PRO A 121 5.89 6.95 6.39
C PRO A 121 6.47 5.53 6.46
N MET A 122 5.73 4.63 7.12
CA MET A 122 5.92 3.18 6.99
C MET A 122 4.91 2.57 6.03
N VAL A 123 3.75 3.21 5.89
CA VAL A 123 2.68 2.74 5.00
C VAL A 123 2.16 3.89 4.15
N LEU A 124 2.16 3.68 2.85
CA LEU A 124 1.52 4.56 1.87
C LEU A 124 0.21 3.90 1.41
N PRO A 125 -0.94 4.30 1.98
CA PRO A 125 -2.23 3.80 1.54
C PRO A 125 -2.65 4.46 0.22
N MET A 126 -3.19 3.66 -0.70
CA MET A 126 -3.71 4.11 -1.99
C MET A 126 -5.05 3.45 -2.27
N VAL A 127 -5.98 4.21 -2.85
CA VAL A 127 -7.26 3.72 -3.33
C VAL A 127 -7.15 3.45 -4.81
N ILE A 128 -7.42 2.22 -5.22
CA ILE A 128 -7.55 1.85 -6.62
C ILE A 128 -9.02 1.70 -6.95
N GLU A 129 -9.46 2.34 -8.03
CA GLU A 129 -10.83 2.28 -8.53
C GLU A 129 -10.84 1.74 -9.97
N THR A 130 -11.73 0.78 -10.23
CA THR A 130 -12.04 0.26 -11.57
C THR A 130 -13.53 -0.07 -11.66
N ASP A 131 -14.09 -0.02 -12.87
CA ASP A 131 -15.45 -0.44 -13.16
C ASP A 131 -15.60 -1.97 -13.29
N ASP A 132 -14.48 -2.70 -13.37
CA ASP A 132 -14.42 -4.15 -13.50
C ASP A 132 -13.58 -4.82 -12.39
N TYR A 133 -14.19 -5.79 -11.71
CA TYR A 133 -13.53 -6.52 -10.65
C TYR A 133 -12.43 -7.47 -11.18
N GLU A 134 -12.56 -8.01 -12.39
CA GLU A 134 -11.52 -8.87 -12.98
C GLU A 134 -10.27 -8.05 -13.31
N GLU A 135 -10.46 -6.82 -13.79
CA GLU A 135 -9.36 -5.87 -14.01
C GLU A 135 -8.62 -5.58 -12.70
N MET A 136 -9.34 -5.43 -11.57
CA MET A 136 -8.71 -5.25 -10.26
C MET A 136 -7.80 -6.44 -9.88
N ILE A 137 -8.25 -7.67 -10.17
CA ILE A 137 -7.45 -8.88 -9.88
C ILE A 137 -6.19 -8.90 -10.73
N HIS A 138 -6.32 -8.68 -12.04
CA HIS A 138 -5.18 -8.66 -12.96
C HIS A 138 -4.19 -7.55 -12.61
N LEU A 139 -4.69 -6.34 -12.32
CA LEU A 139 -3.88 -5.21 -11.90
C LEU A 139 -3.10 -5.52 -10.63
N ARG A 140 -3.73 -6.16 -9.64
CA ARG A 140 -3.04 -6.56 -8.41
C ARG A 140 -1.89 -7.54 -8.71
N LEU A 141 -2.12 -8.52 -9.57
CA LEU A 141 -1.08 -9.48 -9.97
C LEU A 141 0.07 -8.80 -10.71
N ASP A 142 -0.24 -7.93 -11.67
CA ASP A 142 0.78 -7.14 -12.40
C ASP A 142 1.61 -6.28 -11.43
N THR A 143 0.94 -5.61 -10.49
CA THR A 143 1.60 -4.78 -9.47
C THR A 143 2.54 -5.62 -8.60
N LEU A 144 2.10 -6.79 -8.14
CA LEU A 144 2.93 -7.70 -7.32
C LEU A 144 4.15 -8.21 -8.08
N MET A 145 4.02 -8.49 -9.38
CA MET A 145 5.15 -8.88 -10.24
C MET A 145 6.13 -7.73 -10.47
N ARG A 146 5.64 -6.51 -10.73
CA ARG A 146 6.47 -5.30 -10.89
C ARG A 146 7.28 -5.00 -9.64
N LEU A 147 6.70 -5.23 -8.47
CA LEU A 147 7.37 -5.09 -7.18
C LEU A 147 8.24 -6.31 -6.85
N GLY A 148 8.29 -7.36 -7.68
CA GLY A 148 9.04 -8.58 -7.41
C GLY A 148 8.57 -9.36 -6.16
N VAL A 149 7.38 -9.05 -5.63
CA VAL A 149 6.77 -9.76 -4.48
C VAL A 149 6.42 -11.18 -4.91
N VAL A 150 5.91 -11.33 -6.14
CA VAL A 150 5.62 -12.61 -6.75
C VAL A 150 6.59 -12.82 -7.92
N LYS A 151 7.42 -13.86 -7.82
CA LYS A 151 8.45 -14.16 -8.82
C LYS A 151 7.89 -14.79 -10.11
N GLU A 152 6.71 -15.42 -10.05
CA GLU A 152 6.06 -16.07 -11.19
C GLU A 152 4.54 -15.91 -11.17
N HIS A 153 3.93 -15.67 -12.34
CA HIS A 153 2.47 -15.56 -12.45
C HIS A 153 1.80 -16.88 -11.99
N PRO A 154 0.70 -16.85 -11.20
CA PRO A 154 0.07 -18.06 -10.66
C PRO A 154 -0.32 -19.09 -11.74
N VAL A 155 -0.70 -18.60 -12.93
CA VAL A 155 -0.99 -19.42 -14.10
C VAL A 155 0.27 -20.12 -14.62
N ALA A 156 1.42 -19.43 -14.70
CA ALA A 156 2.69 -20.04 -15.08
C ALA A 156 3.12 -21.10 -14.05
N ARG A 157 2.90 -20.84 -12.76
CA ARG A 157 3.15 -21.80 -11.68
C ARG A 157 2.30 -23.06 -11.81
N LEU A 158 1.03 -22.93 -12.19
CA LEU A 158 0.13 -24.05 -12.47
C LEU A 158 0.58 -24.86 -13.70
N PHE A 159 1.02 -24.19 -14.77
CA PHE A 159 1.54 -24.86 -15.95
C PHE A 159 2.87 -25.58 -15.67
N ASN A 160 3.77 -24.97 -14.91
CA ASN A 160 5.05 -25.57 -14.52
C ASN A 160 4.84 -26.75 -13.56
N ALA A 161 3.94 -26.64 -12.59
CA ALA A 161 3.57 -27.75 -11.69
C ALA A 161 2.91 -28.92 -12.43
N ALA A 162 2.09 -28.63 -13.45
CA ALA A 162 1.48 -29.64 -14.30
C ALA A 162 2.49 -30.30 -15.25
N ALA A 163 3.54 -29.59 -15.66
CA ALA A 163 4.60 -30.11 -16.52
C ALA A 163 5.64 -30.94 -15.75
N GLU A 164 5.92 -30.64 -14.48
CA GLU A 164 7.02 -31.26 -13.73
C GLU A 164 6.60 -32.36 -12.75
N GLY A 165 5.30 -32.59 -12.52
CA GLY A 165 4.81 -33.72 -11.72
C GLY A 165 5.35 -33.79 -10.27
N ARG A 166 5.87 -32.68 -9.73
CA ARG A 166 6.43 -32.60 -8.38
C ARG A 166 5.59 -31.69 -7.51
N SER A 167 4.87 -32.30 -6.59
CA SER A 167 4.25 -31.65 -5.44
C SER A 167 5.15 -31.81 -4.22
N GLU A 168 6.18 -30.95 -4.09
CA GLU A 168 6.84 -30.72 -2.81
C GLU A 168 7.23 -29.23 -2.73
N ILE A 169 6.30 -28.41 -2.23
CA ILE A 169 6.59 -27.02 -1.88
C ILE A 169 7.22 -27.06 -0.49
N ALA A 170 8.52 -26.78 -0.42
CA ALA A 170 9.25 -26.60 0.83
C ALA A 170 8.57 -25.48 1.64
N ALA A 171 8.22 -25.79 2.90
CA ALA A 171 7.51 -24.90 3.80
C ALA A 171 8.37 -23.75 4.39
N ASP A 172 9.63 -23.62 3.96
CA ASP A 172 10.61 -22.70 4.55
C ASP A 172 10.70 -21.32 3.88
N ASP A 173 10.04 -21.12 2.73
CA ASP A 173 10.14 -19.87 1.95
C ASP A 173 8.97 -18.89 2.18
N GLN A 174 8.06 -19.20 3.13
CA GLN A 174 6.84 -18.41 3.35
C GLN A 174 7.10 -17.03 3.99
N GLY A 175 8.26 -16.83 4.63
CA GLY A 175 8.62 -15.55 5.27
C GLY A 175 9.06 -14.46 4.31
N GLU A 176 9.73 -14.82 3.21
CA GLU A 176 10.25 -13.88 2.20
C GLU A 176 9.32 -13.74 0.97
N SER A 177 8.38 -14.69 0.77
CA SER A 177 7.44 -14.72 -0.37
C SER A 177 6.46 -13.53 -0.44
N HIS A 178 6.46 -12.65 0.56
CA HIS A 178 5.62 -11.45 0.61
C HIS A 178 6.41 -10.14 0.52
N VAL A 179 7.73 -10.24 0.34
CA VAL A 179 8.64 -9.10 0.29
C VAL A 179 9.13 -8.89 -1.14
N GLY A 180 8.87 -7.71 -1.67
CA GLY A 180 9.33 -7.26 -2.96
C GLY A 180 10.51 -6.29 -2.88
N VAL A 181 10.87 -5.75 -4.03
CA VAL A 181 11.87 -4.70 -4.22
C VAL A 181 11.19 -3.42 -4.70
N LEU A 182 11.35 -2.33 -3.94
CA LEU A 182 10.94 -1.00 -4.33
C LEU A 182 11.82 -0.53 -5.51
N PRO A 183 11.24 -0.22 -6.68
CA PRO A 183 11.99 0.28 -7.82
C PRO A 183 12.86 1.49 -7.43
N GLU A 184 14.09 1.53 -7.95
CA GLU A 184 15.06 2.59 -7.60
C GLU A 184 14.51 3.99 -7.85
N SER A 185 13.79 4.19 -8.96
CA SER A 185 13.16 5.47 -9.29
C SER A 185 12.16 5.91 -8.22
N LEU A 186 11.30 5.01 -7.73
CA LEU A 186 10.38 5.30 -6.64
C LEU A 186 11.11 5.55 -5.32
N ARG A 187 12.12 4.74 -5.01
CA ARG A 187 12.91 4.86 -3.78
C ARG A 187 13.61 6.22 -3.69
N LEU A 188 14.23 6.68 -4.79
CA LEU A 188 14.87 7.99 -4.86
C LEU A 188 13.83 9.12 -4.78
N ALA A 189 12.69 8.98 -5.43
CA ALA A 189 11.61 9.98 -5.35
C ALA A 189 11.02 10.08 -3.94
N PHE A 190 10.84 8.96 -3.24
CA PHE A 190 10.41 8.94 -1.85
C PHE A 190 11.46 9.57 -0.93
N GLN A 191 12.74 9.34 -1.19
CA GLN A 191 13.80 9.98 -0.43
C GLN A 191 13.79 11.50 -0.57
N ASP A 192 13.60 12.01 -1.79
CA ASP A 192 13.47 13.45 -2.03
C ASP A 192 12.22 14.03 -1.35
N MET A 193 11.09 13.32 -1.45
CA MET A 193 9.80 13.77 -0.89
C MET A 193 9.75 13.75 0.65
N PHE A 194 10.28 12.70 1.28
CA PHE A 194 10.19 12.48 2.73
C PHE A 194 11.48 12.84 3.48
N GLY A 195 12.56 13.21 2.78
CA GLY A 195 13.80 13.66 3.39
C GLY A 195 14.62 12.57 4.09
N ILE A 196 14.35 11.29 3.82
CA ILE A 196 15.08 10.14 4.39
C ILE A 196 15.31 9.06 3.34
N ALA A 197 16.44 8.36 3.42
CA ALA A 197 16.67 7.19 2.57
C ALA A 197 15.67 6.07 2.92
N PHE A 198 15.37 5.21 1.94
CA PHE A 198 14.55 4.03 2.15
C PHE A 198 15.34 2.78 1.74
N HIS A 199 15.16 1.71 2.49
CA HIS A 199 15.61 0.39 2.08
C HIS A 199 14.85 -0.06 0.83
N PRO A 200 15.43 -0.95 -0.01
CA PRO A 200 14.76 -1.47 -1.19
C PRO A 200 13.59 -2.41 -0.83
N LYS A 201 13.40 -2.78 0.43
CA LYS A 201 12.35 -3.70 0.86
C LYS A 201 10.98 -3.06 0.74
N VAL A 202 10.01 -3.77 0.16
CA VAL A 202 8.62 -3.31 0.07
C VAL A 202 7.65 -4.46 0.25
N MET A 203 6.46 -4.19 0.79
CA MET A 203 5.34 -5.15 0.78
C MET A 203 4.09 -4.45 0.27
N LEU A 204 3.20 -5.23 -0.35
CA LEU A 204 1.90 -4.74 -0.82
C LEU A 204 0.79 -5.66 -0.29
N ASP A 205 -0.10 -5.12 0.53
CA ASP A 205 -1.29 -5.83 0.98
C ASP A 205 -2.58 -5.12 0.60
N THR A 206 -3.66 -5.89 0.60
CA THR A 206 -5.02 -5.39 0.41
C THR A 206 -5.65 -5.16 1.78
N ALA A 207 -5.75 -3.89 2.19
CA ALA A 207 -6.20 -3.51 3.53
C ALA A 207 -7.72 -3.29 3.63
N SER A 208 -8.38 -2.90 2.53
CA SER A 208 -9.84 -2.79 2.49
C SER A 208 -10.37 -2.97 1.08
N THR A 209 -11.54 -3.60 0.93
CA THR A 209 -12.18 -3.76 -0.37
C THR A 209 -13.67 -3.47 -0.28
N ASP A 210 -14.25 -2.97 -1.36
CA ASP A 210 -15.69 -2.96 -1.54
C ASP A 210 -16.24 -4.39 -1.51
N PRO A 211 -17.52 -4.57 -1.11
CA PRO A 211 -18.15 -5.88 -1.18
C PRO A 211 -18.04 -6.45 -2.59
N LEU A 212 -17.65 -7.72 -2.68
CA LEU A 212 -17.52 -8.40 -3.97
C LEU A 212 -18.83 -8.32 -4.77
N PRO A 213 -18.75 -8.18 -6.10
CA PRO A 213 -19.92 -8.34 -6.96
C PRO A 213 -20.64 -9.67 -6.70
N ALA A 214 -21.97 -9.69 -6.82
CA ALA A 214 -22.77 -10.87 -6.48
C ALA A 214 -22.36 -12.14 -7.24
N TRP A 215 -21.82 -12.00 -8.46
CA TRP A 215 -21.32 -13.11 -9.26
C TRP A 215 -19.98 -13.65 -8.74
N ALA A 216 -19.09 -12.79 -8.23
CA ALA A 216 -17.78 -13.16 -7.70
C ALA A 216 -17.89 -13.84 -6.32
N LYS A 217 -18.93 -13.51 -5.52
CA LYS A 217 -19.20 -14.16 -4.22
C LYS A 217 -19.40 -15.68 -4.31
N ARG A 218 -19.71 -16.23 -5.49
CA ARG A 218 -19.91 -17.67 -5.69
C ARG A 218 -18.60 -18.45 -5.78
N TYR A 219 -17.47 -17.77 -5.96
CA TYR A 219 -16.14 -18.37 -6.09
C TYR A 219 -15.26 -18.17 -4.85
N ASP A 220 -15.77 -17.49 -3.82
CA ASP A 220 -15.11 -17.31 -2.52
C ASP A 220 -15.33 -18.58 -1.68
N ILE A 221 -14.66 -19.66 -2.08
CA ILE A 221 -14.57 -20.90 -1.28
C ILE A 221 -13.34 -20.71 -0.37
N GLN A 222 -13.62 -20.63 0.93
CA GLN A 222 -12.64 -20.50 2.01
C GLN A 222 -11.56 -21.58 1.98
#